data_AF-A0A6B2TM72-F1
#
_entry.id   AF-A0A6B2TM72-F1
#
_cell.length_a   1.000
_cell.length_b   1.000
_cell.length_c   1.000
_cell.angle_alpha   90.00
_cell.angle_beta   90.00
_cell.angle_gamma   90.00
#
_symmetry.space_group_name_H-M   'P 1'
#
loop_
_entity.id
_entity.type
_entity.pdbx_description
1 polymer ?
#
loop_
_entity_poly.entity_id
_entity_poly.type
_entity_poly.pdbx_seq_one_letter_code
_entity_poly.pdbx_strand_id
1 'polypeptide(L)' 'MTGEGWTQAVRRQLGLGRVLPLGGAADGVWMTESAADGALRQMAERVPGVRLGAVRIAL' A
#
# COMPACT_ATOMS: atom_id res chain seq x y z
N MET A 1 -10.50 -27.42 -7.67
CA MET A 1 -10.51 -26.45 -6.55
C MET A 1 -9.15 -25.74 -6.44
N THR A 2 -8.69 -25.05 -7.49
CA THR A 2 -7.26 -24.66 -7.63
C THR A 2 -7.01 -23.22 -8.10
N GLY A 3 -8.03 -22.43 -8.45
CA GLY A 3 -7.84 -21.03 -8.88
C GLY A 3 -7.81 -20.03 -7.73
N GLU A 4 -8.88 -19.99 -6.93
CA GLU A 4 -9.10 -18.93 -5.94
C GLU A 4 -8.12 -18.98 -4.76
N GLY A 5 -7.78 -20.19 -4.29
CA GLY A 5 -6.83 -20.38 -3.19
C GLY A 5 -5.41 -19.93 -3.54
N TRP A 6 -4.98 -20.14 -4.79
CA TRP A 6 -3.67 -19.70 -5.28
C TRP A 6 -3.60 -18.17 -5.41
N THR A 7 -4.63 -17.54 -5.99
CA THR A 7 -4.71 -16.07 -6.06
C THR A 7 -4.69 -15.42 -4.68
N GLN A 8 -5.38 -16.00 -3.70
CA GLN A 8 -5.38 -15.49 -2.32
C GLN A 8 -4.03 -15.68 -1.62
N ALA A 9 -3.31 -16.78 -1.91
CA ALA A 9 -1.96 -17.02 -1.39
C ALA A 9 -0.95 -16.02 -1.97
N VAL A 10 -0.97 -15.80 -3.29
CA VAL A 10 -0.10 -14.81 -3.96
C VAL A 10 -0.38 -13.40 -3.44
N ARG A 11 -1.65 -13.01 -3.28
CA ARG A 11 -2.03 -11.71 -2.68
C ARG A 11 -1.50 -11.54 -1.26
N ARG A 12 -1.54 -12.59 -0.44
CA ARG A 12 -0.98 -12.58 0.92
C ARG A 12 0.54 -12.49 0.91
N GLN A 13 1.21 -13.24 0.04
CA GLN A 13 2.67 -13.26 -0.07
C GLN A 13 3.24 -11.92 -0.58
N LEU A 14 2.54 -11.26 -1.52
CA LEU A 14 2.94 -9.94 -2.00
C LEU A 14 2.73 -8.83 -0.97
N GLY A 15 1.95 -9.07 0.08
CA GLY A 15 1.76 -8.11 1.18
C GLY A 15 1.21 -6.75 0.75
N LEU A 16 0.45 -6.70 -0.35
CA LEU A 16 0.03 -5.43 -0.96
C LEU A 16 -0.93 -4.61 -0.09
N GLY A 17 -1.61 -5.26 0.86
CA GLY A 17 -2.66 -4.66 1.67
C GLY A 17 -3.91 -4.34 0.85
N ARG A 18 -4.67 -3.34 1.28
CA ARG A 18 -5.85 -2.84 0.59
C ARG A 18 -5.46 -1.99 -0.63
N VAL A 19 -6.39 -1.89 -1.58
CA VAL A 19 -6.30 -0.95 -2.70
C VAL A 19 -7.02 0.33 -2.28
N LEU A 20 -6.36 1.46 -2.45
CA LEU A 20 -6.77 2.79 -2.04
C LEU A 20 -6.98 3.66 -3.28
N PRO A 21 -8.01 4.52 -3.33
CA PRO A 21 -8.13 5.52 -4.38
C PRO A 21 -7.00 6.56 -4.21
N LEU A 22 -6.36 6.93 -5.32
CA LEU A 22 -5.38 8.01 -5.35
C LEU A 22 -6.01 9.21 -6.06
N GLY A 23 -6.52 10.15 -5.27
CA GLY A 23 -7.34 11.26 -5.78
C GLY A 23 -8.84 11.01 -5.63
N GLY A 24 -9.64 11.73 -6.40
CA GLY A 24 -11.09 11.56 -6.41
C GLY A 24 -11.52 10.31 -7.18
N ALA A 25 -12.77 9.87 -6.96
CA ALA A 25 -13.32 8.71 -7.67
C ALA A 25 -13.30 8.86 -9.21
N ALA A 26 -13.37 10.10 -9.71
CA ALA A 26 -13.32 10.40 -11.14
C ALA A 26 -11.93 10.20 -11.77
N ASP A 27 -10.86 10.28 -10.97
CA ASP A 27 -9.49 10.14 -11.47
C ASP A 27 -9.17 8.68 -11.85
N GLY A 28 -9.90 7.72 -11.26
CA GLY A 28 -9.75 6.29 -11.57
C GLY A 28 -8.37 5.72 -11.23
N VAL A 29 -7.55 6.45 -10.47
CA VAL A 29 -6.20 6.03 -10.08
C VAL A 29 -6.28 5.29 -8.75
N TRP A 30 -5.54 4.19 -8.66
CA TRP A 30 -5.53 3.32 -7.49
C TRP A 30 -4.09 3.04 -7.05
N MET A 31 -3.89 2.95 -5.74
CA MET A 31 -2.60 2.67 -5.11
C MET A 31 -2.77 1.57 -4.05
N THR A 32 -1.81 0.66 -3.91
CA THR A 32 -1.83 -0.32 -2.81
C THR A 32 -1.30 0.30 -1.53
N GLU A 33 -1.77 -0.18 -0.36
CA GLU A 33 -1.22 0.24 0.93
C GLU A 33 0.30 0.05 1.02
N SER A 34 0.83 -1.04 0.46
CA SER A 34 2.28 -1.28 0.40
C SER A 34 3.03 -0.22 -0.42
N ALA A 35 2.45 0.24 -1.52
CA ALA A 35 3.03 1.28 -2.35
C ALA A 35 3.01 2.63 -1.62
N ALA A 36 1.93 2.92 -0.90
CA ALA A 36 1.83 4.13 -0.07
C ALA A 36 2.85 4.11 1.10
N ASP A 37 2.99 2.99 1.83
CA ASP A 37 4.00 2.83 2.89
C ASP A 37 5.41 3.02 2.33
N GLY A 38 5.73 2.39 1.19
CA GLY A 38 7.03 2.55 0.52
C GLY A 38 7.32 4.00 0.13
N ALA A 39 6.34 4.71 -0.45
CA ALA A 39 6.50 6.12 -0.81
C ALA A 39 6.71 7.01 0.43
N LEU A 40 5.95 6.79 1.51
CA LEU A 40 6.09 7.54 2.75
C LEU A 40 7.44 7.29 3.43
N ARG A 41 7.93 6.04 3.43
CA ARG A 41 9.27 5.71 3.95
C ARG A 41 10.35 6.46 3.19
N GLN A 42 10.31 6.42 1.85
CA GLN A 42 11.28 7.10 1.00
C GLN A 42 11.28 8.63 1.24
N MET A 43 10.11 9.23 1.48
CA MET A 43 10.02 10.65 1.81
C MET A 43 10.54 10.95 3.22
N ALA A 44 10.25 10.08 4.19
CA ALA A 44 10.75 10.23 5.56
C ALA A 44 12.29 10.19 5.63
N GLU A 45 12.95 9.39 4.79
CA GLU A 45 14.43 9.35 4.69
C GLU A 45 15.03 10.72 4.30
N ARG A 46 14.26 11.58 3.64
CA ARG A 46 14.70 12.92 3.24
C ARG A 46 14.51 13.96 4.36
N VAL A 47 13.92 13.58 5.49
CA VAL A 47 13.66 14.47 6.63
C VAL A 47 14.65 14.16 7.76
N PRO A 48 15.65 15.03 8.02
CA PRO A 48 16.64 14.79 9.06
C PRO A 48 16.01 14.65 10.45
N GLY A 49 16.46 13.66 11.22
CA GLY A 49 15.99 13.43 12.60
C GLY A 49 14.62 12.77 12.71
N VAL A 50 13.97 12.41 11.60
CA VAL A 50 12.66 11.74 11.61
C VAL A 50 12.82 10.25 11.25
N ARG A 51 12.13 9.39 12.01
CA ARG A 51 11.98 7.96 11.69
C ARG A 51 10.50 7.64 11.55
N LEU A 52 10.11 7.12 10.39
CA LEU A 52 8.74 6.69 10.16
C LEU A 52 8.42 5.42 10.97
N GLY A 53 7.38 5.51 11.81
CA GLY A 53 6.84 4.39 12.58
C GLY A 53 5.95 3.46 11.75
N ALA A 54 5.03 2.77 12.43
CA ALA A 54 4.01 1.99 11.75
C ALA A 54 3.05 2.91 10.99
N VAL A 55 2.85 2.65 9.70
CA VAL A 55 1.92 3.41 8.86
C VAL A 55 0.54 2.76 8.94
N ARG A 56 -0.48 3.57 9.24
CA ARG A 56 -1.89 3.19 9.12
C ARG A 56 -2.58 4.16 8.19
N ILE A 57 -3.27 3.61 7.19
CA ILE A 57 -4.04 4.40 6.23
C ILE A 57 -5.53 4.19 6.58
N ALA A 58 -6.19 5.30 6.90
CA ALA A 58 -7.62 5.37 7.13
C ALA A 58 -8.27 6.15 5.98
N LEU A 59 -9.47 5.74 5.60
CA LEU A 59 -10.35 6.41 4.63
C LEU A 59 -11.43 7.17 5.38
#